data_AF-A0A9D1GZ52-F1
#
_entry.id   AF-A0A9D1GZ52-F1
#
_cell.length_a   1.000
_cell.length_b   1.000
_cell.length_c   1.000
_cell.angle_alpha   90.00
_cell.angle_beta   90.00
_cell.angle_gamma   90.00
#
_symmetry.space_group_name_H-M   'P 1'
#
loop_
_entity.id
_entity.type
_entity.pdbx_description
1 polymer ?
#
loop_
_entity_poly.entity_id
_entity_poly.type
_entity_poly.pdbx_seq_one_letter_code
_entity_poly.pdbx_strand_id
1 'polypeptide(L)'
;MTWTIHVLLTERPADLTDLWEQGLAPDPTDPARADLTTSDGAVVQVELTASVIDPELTRGAALSLLHEKVDPVVAGHVAVLTLTSTTEAPVSTQIRSLCEAVVTLAPQPDAVVWFPHRRQVTTQVMFVGELLETAARAFFWVHATWIDADHTTSLATARGLSSIGLRDLQVTGTDLSPARLYAELTDFVAEALASNDFPGEGQRVRIGGVEFVGVPDTDVFTEEPLLGLVPTGATDEAGAGDDPGVSAELPAYEPEQSGEAFYLLLDRVPASLGDVMVDYMPRYSAVLQAEGALTAEIPYERERARTDLALIGRIDDPALGDHATRADTARADRARADANQANNLSASQRVDQHVAAVRIGAVGECSIYDLVMYQMAWAQGLSERPEVLGVWIPWQELFEIDGATLAEGGARLAHIEVHPGTSEGMDVLYTRGLRRFGGKELIVHDPKGGTAMRELLLMLADDQVQAGRFPRSGDTARTSVRTLKAVFHDADDVVTGEPALSVELQKRKFLGLF
;
A
#
# COMPACT_ATOMS: atom_id res chain seq x y z
N MET A 1 20.77 28.93 -11.86
CA MET A 1 20.40 28.69 -10.45
C MET A 1 20.89 27.29 -10.12
N THR A 2 21.66 27.15 -9.04
CA THR A 2 22.22 25.87 -8.62
C THR A 2 21.29 25.24 -7.59
N TRP A 3 20.91 23.99 -7.81
CA TRP A 3 20.00 23.27 -6.92
C TRP A 3 20.76 22.50 -5.84
N THR A 4 20.20 22.51 -4.63
CA THR A 4 20.79 21.87 -3.45
C THR A 4 19.76 21.04 -2.69
N ILE A 5 20.15 19.87 -2.19
CA ILE A 5 19.41 19.06 -1.21
C ILE A 5 20.29 18.89 0.03
N HIS A 6 19.70 18.96 1.21
CA HIS A 6 20.37 18.66 2.47
C HIS A 6 19.82 17.37 3.07
N VAL A 7 20.71 16.49 3.54
CA VAL A 7 20.35 15.35 4.37
C VAL A 7 20.89 15.60 5.77
N LEU A 8 19.98 15.74 6.73
CA LEU A 8 20.30 16.00 8.13
C LEU A 8 20.57 14.68 8.85
N LEU A 9 21.67 14.67 9.61
CA LEU A 9 22.15 13.47 10.30
C LEU A 9 22.20 13.75 11.82
N THR A 10 21.58 12.85 12.59
CA THR A 10 21.60 12.87 14.07
C THR A 10 22.93 12.39 14.64
N GLU A 11 23.69 11.63 13.86
CA GLU A 11 25.06 11.22 14.15
C GLU A 11 26.01 11.73 13.08
N ARG A 12 27.23 12.11 13.49
CA ARG A 12 28.25 12.56 12.54
C ARG A 12 29.03 11.34 12.03
N PRO A 13 28.99 11.02 10.74
CA PRO A 13 29.81 9.95 10.17
C PRO A 13 31.29 10.33 10.28
N ALA A 14 32.17 9.32 10.33
CA ALA A 14 33.60 9.58 10.46
C ALA A 14 34.16 10.23 9.18
N ASP A 15 33.69 9.77 8.03
CA ASP A 15 33.91 10.37 6.73
C ASP A 15 32.75 10.08 5.75
N LEU A 16 32.85 10.58 4.53
CA LEU A 16 31.84 10.37 3.50
C LEU A 16 31.70 8.91 3.06
N THR A 17 32.70 8.05 3.25
CA THR A 17 32.64 6.66 2.79
C THR A 17 31.66 5.82 3.60
N ASP A 18 31.42 6.19 4.86
CA ASP A 18 30.44 5.53 5.74
C ASP A 18 28.98 5.68 5.24
N LEU A 19 28.72 6.64 4.36
CA LEU A 19 27.37 7.00 3.91
C LEU A 19 26.98 6.37 2.56
N TRP A 20 27.91 5.73 1.83
CA TRP A 20 27.62 5.10 0.53
C TRP A 20 28.06 3.63 0.49
N GLU A 21 27.11 2.73 0.23
CA GLU A 21 27.40 1.30 0.08
C GLU A 21 28.28 0.99 -1.14
N GLN A 22 28.16 1.79 -2.21
CA GLN A 22 28.83 1.54 -3.50
C GLN A 22 30.19 2.24 -3.66
N GLY A 23 30.74 2.79 -2.56
CA GLY A 23 32.07 3.42 -2.56
C GLY A 23 32.07 4.80 -3.21
N LEU A 24 31.80 5.83 -2.41
CA LEU A 24 32.10 7.21 -2.77
C LEU A 24 33.59 7.48 -2.51
N ALA A 25 34.30 8.09 -3.46
CA ALA A 25 35.71 8.44 -3.30
C ALA A 25 35.83 9.92 -2.86
N PRO A 26 36.23 10.22 -1.61
CA PRO A 26 36.40 11.59 -1.16
C PRO A 26 37.54 12.30 -1.90
N ASP A 27 37.47 13.63 -1.97
CA ASP A 27 38.55 14.46 -2.49
C ASP A 27 39.81 14.25 -1.61
N PRO A 28 40.96 13.90 -2.20
CA PRO A 28 42.18 13.65 -1.45
C PRO A 28 42.70 14.88 -0.68
N THR A 29 42.24 16.08 -1.02
CA THR A 29 42.59 17.35 -0.39
C THR A 29 41.54 17.83 0.61
N ASP A 30 40.31 17.32 0.53
CA ASP A 30 39.20 17.64 1.44
C ASP A 30 38.29 16.40 1.62
N PRO A 31 38.53 15.55 2.64
CA PRO A 31 37.78 14.32 2.83
C PRO A 31 36.29 14.54 3.20
N ALA A 32 35.90 15.78 3.51
CA ALA A 32 34.51 16.15 3.70
C ALA A 32 33.78 16.40 2.37
N ARG A 33 34.47 16.32 1.24
CA ARG A 33 33.92 16.54 -0.11
C ARG A 33 34.14 15.33 -1.00
N ALA A 34 33.21 15.13 -1.92
CA ALA A 34 33.33 14.15 -3.00
C ALA A 34 32.50 14.58 -4.20
N ASP A 35 32.83 14.03 -5.36
CA ASP A 35 31.99 14.15 -6.55
C ASP A 35 31.33 12.80 -6.83
N LEU A 36 30.01 12.79 -6.89
CA LEU A 36 29.21 11.65 -7.28
C LEU A 36 28.77 11.82 -8.73
N THR A 37 29.12 10.87 -9.59
CA THR A 37 28.60 10.82 -10.97
C THR A 37 27.35 9.94 -11.01
N THR A 38 26.22 10.53 -11.41
CA THR A 38 24.93 9.83 -11.56
C THR A 38 24.89 8.99 -12.83
N SER A 39 23.87 8.13 -12.95
CA SER A 39 23.67 7.23 -14.09
C SER A 39 23.54 7.95 -15.43
N ASP A 40 23.07 9.20 -15.43
CA ASP A 40 22.97 10.07 -16.60
C ASP A 40 24.24 10.90 -16.89
N GLY A 41 25.30 10.68 -16.10
CA GLY A 41 26.60 11.34 -16.25
C GLY A 41 26.68 12.75 -15.65
N ALA A 42 25.63 13.22 -14.97
CA ALA A 42 25.70 14.47 -14.22
C ALA A 42 26.59 14.31 -12.98
N VAL A 43 27.20 15.42 -12.55
CA VAL A 43 28.05 15.44 -11.37
C VAL A 43 27.33 16.17 -10.24
N VAL A 44 27.10 15.44 -9.15
CA VAL A 44 26.60 15.97 -7.88
C VAL A 44 27.79 16.11 -6.93
N GLN A 45 28.08 17.34 -6.54
CA GLN A 45 29.04 17.60 -5.48
C GLN A 45 28.40 17.29 -4.14
N VAL A 46 29.12 16.55 -3.33
CA VAL A 46 28.71 16.09 -2.01
C VAL A 46 29.62 16.75 -0.99
N GLU A 47 29.05 17.38 0.04
CA GLU A 47 29.80 18.04 1.10
C GLU A 47 29.21 17.72 2.48
N LEU A 48 30.01 17.19 3.38
CA LEU A 48 29.65 16.95 4.79
C LEU A 48 30.05 18.17 5.63
N THR A 49 29.05 18.90 6.11
CA THR A 49 29.23 20.09 6.96
C THR A 49 28.66 19.87 8.36
N ALA A 50 28.87 20.87 9.23
CA ALA A 50 28.22 20.91 10.53
C ALA A 50 26.71 21.18 10.40
N SER A 51 25.98 21.10 11.52
CA SER A 51 24.57 21.47 11.60
C SER A 51 24.25 22.81 10.94
N VAL A 52 23.11 22.90 10.25
CA VAL A 52 22.61 24.12 9.64
C VAL A 52 21.53 24.75 10.53
N ILE A 53 21.56 26.07 10.67
CA ILE A 53 20.53 26.84 11.39
C ILE A 53 19.85 27.74 10.36
N ASP A 54 18.64 27.36 9.97
CA ASP A 54 17.83 28.10 8.99
C ASP A 54 16.36 28.19 9.47
N PRO A 55 15.77 29.39 9.53
CA PRO A 55 14.34 29.55 9.86
C PRO A 55 13.40 28.82 8.88
N GLU A 56 13.75 28.71 7.60
CA GLU A 56 12.97 27.98 6.60
C GLU A 56 13.01 26.47 6.84
N LEU A 57 14.12 25.95 7.38
CA LEU A 57 14.21 24.55 7.80
C LEU A 57 13.22 24.28 8.94
N THR A 58 13.20 25.14 9.97
CA THR A 58 12.27 25.01 11.09
C THR A 58 10.81 25.10 10.63
N ARG A 59 10.52 26.06 9.73
CA ARG A 59 9.18 26.20 9.16
C ARG A 59 8.78 24.99 8.32
N GLY A 60 9.68 24.48 7.48
CA GLY A 60 9.45 23.29 6.68
C GLY A 60 9.21 22.04 7.53
N ALA A 61 9.90 21.92 8.66
CA ALA A 61 9.70 20.85 9.64
C ALA A 61 8.30 20.89 10.28
N ALA A 62 7.84 22.09 10.66
CA ALA A 62 6.49 22.29 11.22
C ALA A 62 5.36 22.02 10.21
N LEU A 63 5.64 22.16 8.91
CA LEU A 63 4.68 21.90 7.83
C LEU A 63 4.78 20.48 7.25
N SER A 64 5.71 19.66 7.74
CA SER A 64 5.89 18.29 7.25
C SER A 64 4.71 17.40 7.65
N LEU A 65 4.25 16.54 6.74
CA LEU A 65 3.28 15.48 7.07
C LEU A 65 3.82 14.49 8.11
N LEU A 66 5.14 14.45 8.28
CA LEU A 66 5.85 13.61 9.25
C LEU A 66 6.48 14.48 10.35
N HIS A 67 5.86 15.61 10.71
CA HIS A 67 6.37 16.56 11.70
C HIS A 67 6.89 15.88 12.98
N GLU A 68 6.15 14.92 13.55
CA GLU A 68 6.56 14.21 14.78
C GLU A 68 7.88 13.42 14.61
N LYS A 69 8.17 12.91 13.41
CA LYS A 69 9.44 12.24 13.11
C LYS A 69 10.55 13.24 12.71
N VAL A 70 10.17 14.30 12.00
CA VAL A 70 11.10 15.27 11.41
C VAL A 70 11.63 16.27 12.43
N ASP A 71 10.76 16.80 13.30
CA ASP A 71 11.09 17.89 14.23
C ASP A 71 12.22 17.53 15.21
N PRO A 72 12.25 16.32 15.82
CA PRO A 72 13.37 15.93 16.69
C PRO A 72 14.71 15.89 15.95
N VAL A 73 14.73 15.44 14.70
CA VAL A 73 15.95 15.39 13.88
C VAL A 73 16.38 16.80 13.49
N VAL A 74 15.45 17.66 13.06
CA VAL A 74 15.75 19.05 12.72
C VAL A 74 16.32 19.80 13.94
N ALA A 75 15.76 19.59 15.13
CA ALA A 75 16.27 20.19 16.37
C ALA A 75 17.62 19.61 16.84
N GLY A 76 17.88 18.33 16.56
CA GLY A 76 18.99 17.57 17.13
C GLY A 76 20.12 17.19 16.18
N HIS A 77 20.02 17.49 14.87
CA HIS A 77 21.03 17.09 13.90
C HIS A 77 22.39 17.73 14.19
N VAL A 78 23.46 16.94 14.03
CA VAL A 78 24.84 17.35 14.32
C VAL A 78 25.70 17.52 13.07
N ALA A 79 25.23 16.99 11.94
CA ALA A 79 25.88 17.09 10.65
C ALA A 79 24.85 17.23 9.53
N VAL A 80 25.28 17.82 8.42
CA VAL A 80 24.48 17.97 7.21
C VAL A 80 25.29 17.49 6.02
N LEU A 81 24.69 16.62 5.23
CA LEU A 81 25.19 16.27 3.93
C LEU A 81 24.53 17.17 2.88
N THR A 82 25.31 18.02 2.24
CA THR A 82 24.84 18.93 1.19
C THR A 82 25.15 18.33 -0.18
N LEU A 83 24.11 18.09 -0.96
CA LEU A 83 24.17 17.60 -2.33
C LEU A 83 23.90 18.79 -3.25
N THR A 84 24.85 19.12 -4.11
CA THR A 84 24.78 20.27 -5.03
C THR A 84 24.95 19.81 -6.47
N SER A 85 24.01 20.15 -7.34
CA SER A 85 24.17 19.87 -8.77
C SER A 85 25.22 20.81 -9.36
N THR A 86 26.34 20.29 -9.83
CA THR A 86 27.42 21.11 -10.43
C THR A 86 27.23 21.36 -11.93
N THR A 87 26.29 20.64 -12.55
CA THR A 87 26.12 20.67 -14.00
C THR A 87 25.26 21.86 -14.41
N GLU A 88 25.65 22.59 -15.47
CA GLU A 88 24.80 23.57 -16.17
C GLU A 88 23.70 22.87 -17.00
N ALA A 89 22.97 21.95 -16.37
CA ALA A 89 21.90 21.18 -16.98
C ALA A 89 20.54 21.88 -16.80
N PRO A 90 19.51 21.52 -17.60
CA PRO A 90 18.13 21.90 -17.30
C PRO A 90 17.76 21.55 -15.86
N VAL A 91 16.89 22.36 -15.24
CA VAL A 91 16.48 22.21 -13.83
C VAL A 91 15.96 20.80 -13.53
N SER A 92 15.20 20.21 -14.43
CA SER A 92 14.71 18.83 -14.31
C SER A 92 15.83 17.80 -14.19
N THR A 93 16.90 17.95 -14.98
CA THR A 93 18.08 17.09 -14.91
C THR A 93 18.83 17.30 -13.59
N GLN A 94 19.00 18.55 -13.13
CA GLN A 94 19.67 18.84 -11.86
C GLN A 94 18.94 18.17 -10.69
N ILE A 95 17.61 18.32 -10.65
CA ILE A 95 16.77 17.73 -9.59
C ILE A 95 16.82 16.21 -9.66
N ARG A 96 16.69 15.62 -10.85
CA ARG A 96 16.79 14.16 -11.03
C ARG A 96 18.13 13.63 -10.50
N SER A 97 19.23 14.30 -10.83
CA SER A 97 20.58 13.89 -10.41
C SER A 97 20.73 13.96 -8.88
N LEU A 98 20.21 15.03 -8.26
CA LEU A 98 20.18 15.16 -6.81
C LEU A 98 19.32 14.09 -6.14
N CYS A 99 18.16 13.76 -6.73
CA CYS A 99 17.29 12.70 -6.24
C CYS A 99 17.96 11.33 -6.32
N GLU A 100 18.61 11.03 -7.46
CA GLU A 100 19.41 9.81 -7.61
C GLU A 100 20.51 9.74 -6.55
N ALA A 101 21.22 10.84 -6.30
CA ALA A 101 22.24 10.90 -5.25
C ALA A 101 21.67 10.52 -3.87
N VAL A 102 20.49 11.03 -3.51
CA VAL A 102 19.82 10.66 -2.25
C VAL A 102 19.41 9.18 -2.21
N VAL A 103 18.98 8.60 -3.34
CA VAL A 103 18.62 7.17 -3.42
C VAL A 103 19.86 6.28 -3.28
N THR A 104 21.03 6.71 -3.75
CA THR A 104 22.28 5.96 -3.62
C THR A 104 22.92 6.04 -2.23
N LEU A 105 22.45 6.94 -1.36
CA LEU A 105 22.88 6.97 0.03
C LEU A 105 22.45 5.69 0.74
N ALA A 106 23.33 5.17 1.59
CA ALA A 106 22.95 4.10 2.51
C ALA A 106 21.72 4.57 3.31
N PRO A 107 20.67 3.74 3.42
CA PRO A 107 19.44 4.13 4.11
C PRO A 107 19.75 4.42 5.58
N GLN A 108 19.50 5.65 6.00
CA GLN A 108 19.61 6.08 7.39
C GLN A 108 18.19 6.22 7.95
N PRO A 109 17.75 5.34 8.87
CA PRO A 109 16.36 5.29 9.32
C PRO A 109 15.87 6.62 9.91
N ASP A 110 16.77 7.42 10.50
CA ASP A 110 16.45 8.70 11.13
C ASP A 110 16.91 9.91 10.30
N ALA A 111 17.36 9.73 9.05
CA ALA A 111 17.75 10.86 8.22
C ALA A 111 16.56 11.66 7.72
N VAL A 112 16.71 12.98 7.76
CA VAL A 112 15.73 13.93 7.23
C VAL A 112 16.29 14.60 6.00
N VAL A 113 15.51 14.61 4.92
CA VAL A 113 15.81 15.32 3.68
C VAL A 113 15.12 16.68 3.73
N TRP A 114 15.93 17.73 3.64
CA TRP A 114 15.46 19.10 3.45
C TRP A 114 15.78 19.56 2.04
N PHE A 115 14.77 20.07 1.35
CA PHE A 115 14.92 20.66 0.03
C PHE A 115 14.57 22.16 0.08
N PRO A 116 15.57 23.05 0.25
CA PRO A 116 15.35 24.48 0.47
C PRO A 116 14.50 25.13 -0.60
N HIS A 117 14.76 24.80 -1.86
CA HIS A 117 14.05 25.38 -3.01
C HIS A 117 12.56 25.03 -3.04
N ARG A 118 12.16 23.87 -2.46
CA ARG A 118 10.76 23.45 -2.33
C ARG A 118 10.15 23.80 -0.97
N ARG A 119 10.94 24.36 -0.05
CA ARG A 119 10.59 24.53 1.37
C ARG A 119 10.00 23.25 1.98
N GLN A 120 10.50 22.09 1.55
CA GLN A 120 10.00 20.78 1.96
C GLN A 120 11.01 20.12 2.90
N VAL A 121 10.52 19.58 4.02
CA VAL A 121 11.29 18.73 4.91
C VAL A 121 10.54 17.42 5.10
N THR A 122 11.20 16.29 4.88
CA THR A 122 10.60 14.95 4.99
C THR A 122 11.66 13.93 5.42
N THR A 123 11.25 12.72 5.79
CA THR A 123 12.20 11.62 6.05
C THR A 123 12.84 11.12 4.76
N GLN A 124 14.07 10.60 4.83
CA GLN A 124 14.74 9.98 3.67
C GLN A 124 13.90 8.84 3.08
N VAL A 125 13.31 8.00 3.93
CA VAL A 125 12.47 6.86 3.51
C VAL A 125 11.27 7.35 2.68
N MET A 126 10.53 8.34 3.16
CA MET A 126 9.39 8.90 2.43
C MET A 126 9.85 9.55 1.11
N PHE A 127 10.94 10.32 1.13
CA PHE A 127 11.48 10.96 -0.07
C PHE A 127 11.85 9.94 -1.15
N VAL A 128 12.58 8.87 -0.77
CA VAL A 128 12.97 7.79 -1.68
C VAL A 128 11.75 7.03 -2.18
N GLY A 129 10.77 6.74 -1.30
CA GLY A 129 9.52 6.10 -1.69
C GLY A 129 8.74 6.89 -2.75
N GLU A 130 8.56 8.21 -2.54
CA GLU A 130 7.89 9.10 -3.49
C GLU A 130 8.61 9.14 -4.85
N LEU A 131 9.94 9.14 -4.84
CA LEU A 131 10.77 9.12 -6.06
C LEU A 131 10.62 7.83 -6.86
N LEU A 132 10.58 6.69 -6.17
CA LEU A 132 10.45 5.37 -6.81
C LEU A 132 9.06 5.16 -7.41
N GLU A 133 8.02 5.74 -6.81
CA GLU A 133 6.66 5.72 -7.40
C GLU A 133 6.58 6.62 -8.64
N THR A 134 6.84 7.92 -8.47
CA THR A 134 6.71 8.91 -9.55
C THR A 134 7.72 10.04 -9.37
N ALA A 135 8.77 10.04 -10.19
CA ALA A 135 9.84 11.04 -10.13
C ALA A 135 9.34 12.51 -10.23
N ALA A 136 8.17 12.76 -10.85
CA ALA A 136 7.57 14.09 -10.89
C ALA A 136 7.17 14.64 -9.51
N ARG A 137 6.91 13.78 -8.53
CA ARG A 137 6.61 14.18 -7.14
C ARG A 137 7.82 14.79 -6.43
N ALA A 138 9.02 14.62 -6.98
CA ALA A 138 10.24 15.29 -6.52
C ALA A 138 10.25 16.81 -6.74
N PHE A 139 9.31 17.36 -7.51
CA PHE A 139 9.29 18.78 -7.89
C PHE A 139 8.29 19.61 -7.08
N PHE A 140 7.34 18.98 -6.40
CA PHE A 140 6.30 19.68 -5.64
C PHE A 140 5.83 18.83 -4.48
N TRP A 141 5.27 19.44 -3.44
CA TRP A 141 4.60 18.70 -2.37
C TRP A 141 3.19 19.25 -2.20
N VAL A 142 2.27 18.41 -1.72
CA VAL A 142 0.89 18.80 -1.50
C VAL A 142 0.61 18.84 -0.02
N HIS A 143 0.04 19.95 0.45
CA HIS A 143 -0.60 20.03 1.74
C HIS A 143 -2.10 20.05 1.53
N ALA A 144 -2.86 19.28 2.29
CA ALA A 144 -4.32 19.34 2.27
C ALA A 144 -4.89 19.37 3.68
N THR A 145 -5.90 20.21 3.90
CA THR A 145 -6.54 20.37 5.20
C THR A 145 -7.99 20.82 5.04
N TRP A 146 -8.76 20.71 6.12
CA TRP A 146 -10.00 21.48 6.28
C TRP A 146 -9.66 22.93 6.61
N ILE A 147 -10.39 23.88 6.04
CA ILE A 147 -10.24 25.32 6.35
C ILE A 147 -11.31 25.85 7.29
N ASP A 148 -12.40 25.10 7.49
CA ASP A 148 -13.46 25.42 8.44
C ASP A 148 -13.51 24.39 9.58
N ALA A 149 -14.03 24.83 10.73
CA ALA A 149 -14.15 23.98 11.92
C ALA A 149 -15.21 22.87 11.75
N ASP A 150 -16.15 23.07 10.83
CA ASP A 150 -17.24 22.14 10.53
C ASP A 150 -16.81 21.06 9.50
N HIS A 151 -15.58 21.12 8.99
CA HIS A 151 -15.03 20.19 7.99
C HIS A 151 -15.91 20.09 6.73
N THR A 152 -16.43 21.23 6.28
CA THR A 152 -17.27 21.33 5.08
C THR A 152 -16.48 21.79 3.85
N THR A 153 -15.37 22.49 4.05
CA THR A 153 -14.56 23.03 2.96
C THR A 153 -13.12 22.58 3.10
N SER A 154 -12.64 21.82 2.12
CA SER A 154 -11.25 21.43 2.03
C SER A 154 -10.44 22.39 1.16
N LEU A 155 -9.14 22.37 1.41
CA LEU A 155 -8.10 23.08 0.68
C LEU A 155 -6.98 22.08 0.41
N ALA A 156 -6.41 22.13 -0.79
CA ALA A 156 -5.11 21.54 -1.04
C ALA A 156 -4.23 22.47 -1.86
N THR A 157 -2.96 22.57 -1.48
CA THR A 157 -1.97 23.42 -2.16
C THR A 157 -0.77 22.60 -2.57
N ALA A 158 -0.48 22.60 -3.87
CA ALA A 158 0.76 22.06 -4.45
C ALA A 158 1.82 23.16 -4.50
N ARG A 159 2.89 22.97 -3.72
CA ARG A 159 3.97 23.95 -3.52
C ARG A 159 5.31 23.48 -4.06
N GLY A 160 6.15 24.43 -4.42
CA GLY A 160 7.49 24.19 -4.96
C GLY A 160 7.56 24.27 -6.48
N LEU A 161 6.43 24.41 -7.17
CA LEU A 161 6.36 24.59 -8.61
C LEU A 161 6.98 25.93 -9.03
N SER A 162 6.85 26.95 -8.19
CA SER A 162 7.51 28.25 -8.36
C SER A 162 9.04 28.15 -8.49
N SER A 163 9.67 27.19 -7.82
CA SER A 163 11.12 27.00 -7.87
C SER A 163 11.61 26.51 -9.24
N ILE A 164 10.75 25.87 -10.04
CA ILE A 164 11.03 25.46 -11.42
C ILE A 164 10.43 26.41 -12.47
N GLY A 165 9.99 27.60 -12.06
CA GLY A 165 9.45 28.64 -12.94
C GLY A 165 7.97 28.48 -13.32
N LEU A 166 7.25 27.60 -12.62
CA LEU A 166 5.80 27.44 -12.76
C LEU A 166 5.07 28.26 -11.67
N ARG A 167 3.74 28.20 -11.61
CA ARG A 167 2.99 28.73 -10.46
C ARG A 167 2.63 27.57 -9.53
N ASP A 168 2.69 27.81 -8.24
CA ASP A 168 2.09 26.92 -7.26
C ASP A 168 0.57 26.84 -7.53
N LEU A 169 -0.07 25.74 -7.13
CA LEU A 169 -1.51 25.51 -7.37
C LEU A 169 -2.25 25.37 -6.06
N GLN A 170 -3.45 25.93 -5.96
CA GLN A 170 -4.32 25.79 -4.80
C GLN A 170 -5.72 25.42 -5.25
N VAL A 171 -6.27 24.35 -4.71
CA VAL A 171 -7.67 23.95 -4.90
C VAL A 171 -8.46 24.34 -3.66
N THR A 172 -9.55 25.07 -3.84
CA THR A 172 -10.47 25.50 -2.78
C THR A 172 -11.91 25.17 -3.16
N GLY A 173 -12.81 25.14 -2.16
CA GLY A 173 -14.25 25.16 -2.41
C GLY A 173 -14.81 23.85 -2.94
N THR A 174 -14.20 22.72 -2.60
CA THR A 174 -14.69 21.38 -2.95
C THR A 174 -15.15 20.63 -1.72
N ASP A 175 -16.14 19.76 -1.91
CA ASP A 175 -16.68 18.80 -0.94
C ASP A 175 -15.79 17.55 -0.78
N LEU A 176 -14.73 17.43 -1.58
CA LEU A 176 -13.75 16.36 -1.43
C LEU A 176 -13.06 16.46 -0.07
N SER A 177 -12.84 15.33 0.60
CA SER A 177 -12.03 15.31 1.82
C SER A 177 -10.58 15.72 1.54
N PRO A 178 -9.85 16.28 2.53
CA PRO A 178 -8.43 16.61 2.39
C PRO A 178 -7.57 15.43 1.91
N ALA A 179 -7.84 14.22 2.39
CA ALA A 179 -7.11 13.03 1.98
C ALA A 179 -7.30 12.72 0.48
N ARG A 180 -8.55 12.83 -0.01
CA ARG A 180 -8.84 12.64 -1.43
C ARG A 180 -8.25 13.78 -2.26
N LEU A 181 -8.39 15.02 -1.81
CA LEU A 181 -7.86 16.18 -2.51
C LEU A 181 -6.32 16.16 -2.59
N TYR A 182 -5.66 15.71 -1.54
CA TYR A 182 -4.21 15.45 -1.54
C TYR A 182 -3.82 14.47 -2.64
N ALA A 183 -4.47 13.30 -2.70
CA ALA A 183 -4.14 12.27 -3.69
C ALA A 183 -4.39 12.77 -5.12
N GLU A 184 -5.58 13.33 -5.37
CA GLU A 184 -6.01 13.78 -6.69
C GLU A 184 -5.17 14.96 -7.20
N LEU A 185 -4.85 15.94 -6.33
CA LEU A 185 -3.97 17.04 -6.71
C LEU A 185 -2.54 16.56 -6.92
N THR A 186 -2.06 15.61 -6.12
CA THR A 186 -0.72 15.03 -6.30
C THR A 186 -0.58 14.35 -7.65
N ASP A 187 -1.55 13.51 -8.02
CA ASP A 187 -1.52 12.81 -9.30
C ASP A 187 -1.68 13.77 -10.47
N PHE A 188 -2.59 14.75 -10.36
CA PHE A 188 -2.77 15.78 -11.37
C PHE A 188 -1.48 16.58 -11.65
N VAL A 189 -0.79 17.06 -10.60
CA VAL A 189 0.43 17.86 -10.78
C VAL A 189 1.57 17.01 -11.32
N ALA A 190 1.69 15.75 -10.86
CA ALA A 190 2.69 14.83 -11.39
C ALA A 190 2.48 14.55 -12.88
N GLU A 191 1.23 14.34 -13.31
CA GLU A 191 0.88 14.16 -14.73
C GLU A 191 1.16 15.43 -15.55
N ALA A 192 0.79 16.61 -15.05
CA ALA A 192 1.05 17.89 -15.71
C ALA A 192 2.57 18.17 -15.90
N LEU A 193 3.40 17.78 -14.93
CA LEU A 193 4.87 17.83 -15.06
C LEU A 193 5.38 16.85 -16.11
N ALA A 194 4.87 15.62 -16.11
CA ALA A 194 5.31 14.60 -17.04
C ALA A 194 4.95 14.95 -18.50
N SER A 195 3.78 15.56 -18.72
CA SER A 195 3.29 15.98 -20.03
C SER A 195 3.75 17.38 -20.45
N ASN A 196 4.30 18.17 -19.52
CA ASN A 196 4.60 19.59 -19.70
C ASN A 196 3.35 20.40 -20.12
N ASP A 197 2.18 20.05 -19.57
CA ASP A 197 0.89 20.69 -19.82
C ASP A 197 0.30 21.21 -18.49
N PHE A 198 0.88 22.31 -17.99
CA PHE A 198 0.43 22.95 -16.77
C PHE A 198 -0.75 23.89 -17.01
N PRO A 199 -1.76 23.91 -16.11
CA PRO A 199 -2.87 24.82 -16.25
C PRO A 199 -2.43 26.29 -16.18
N GLY A 200 -2.96 27.09 -17.10
CA GLY A 200 -2.88 28.54 -17.07
C GLY A 200 -4.15 29.20 -16.51
N GLU A 201 -4.10 30.53 -16.39
CA GLU A 201 -5.29 31.34 -16.09
C GLU A 201 -6.39 31.15 -17.16
N GLY A 202 -7.63 30.98 -16.73
CA GLY A 202 -8.79 30.73 -17.57
C GLY A 202 -8.90 29.29 -18.11
N GLN A 203 -7.86 28.46 -17.94
CA GLN A 203 -7.90 27.07 -18.40
C GLN A 203 -8.76 26.21 -17.48
N ARG A 204 -9.48 25.27 -18.09
CA ARG A 204 -10.29 24.29 -17.38
C ARG A 204 -9.50 23.02 -17.16
N VAL A 205 -9.58 22.47 -15.96
CA VAL A 205 -8.96 21.20 -15.58
C VAL A 205 -9.95 20.36 -14.80
N ARG A 206 -9.70 19.04 -14.74
CA ARG A 206 -10.53 18.12 -13.98
C ARG A 206 -9.66 17.40 -12.94
N ILE A 207 -10.05 17.49 -11.67
CA ILE A 207 -9.35 16.88 -10.53
C ILE A 207 -10.40 16.16 -9.69
N GLY A 208 -10.22 14.87 -9.37
CA GLY A 208 -11.21 14.11 -8.58
C GLY A 208 -12.62 14.08 -9.16
N GLY A 209 -12.75 14.22 -10.48
CA GLY A 209 -14.05 14.26 -11.15
C GLY A 209 -14.72 15.64 -11.17
N VAL A 210 -14.18 16.64 -10.48
CA VAL A 210 -14.70 18.02 -10.43
C VAL A 210 -13.98 18.88 -11.46
N GLU A 211 -14.71 19.74 -12.18
CA GLU A 211 -14.15 20.69 -13.14
C GLU A 211 -13.81 22.00 -12.44
N PHE A 212 -12.57 22.46 -12.63
CA PHE A 212 -12.04 23.70 -12.08
C PHE A 212 -11.59 24.64 -13.19
N VAL A 213 -11.61 25.94 -12.92
CA VAL A 213 -10.98 26.98 -13.75
C VAL A 213 -9.82 27.60 -12.99
N GLY A 214 -8.67 27.74 -13.67
CA GLY A 214 -7.52 28.46 -13.15
C GLY A 214 -7.79 29.97 -13.07
N VAL A 215 -7.58 30.57 -11.90
CA VAL A 215 -7.69 32.01 -11.66
C VAL A 215 -6.46 32.49 -10.88
N PRO A 216 -6.02 33.75 -11.04
CA PRO A 216 -5.05 34.34 -10.12
C PRO A 216 -5.57 34.28 -8.69
N ASP A 217 -4.75 33.79 -7.77
CA ASP A 217 -5.10 33.68 -6.35
C ASP A 217 -3.84 33.83 -5.48
N THR A 218 -4.02 33.80 -4.16
CA THR A 218 -2.95 33.84 -3.17
C THR A 218 -3.05 32.63 -2.24
N ASP A 219 -1.90 32.10 -1.84
CA ASP A 219 -1.82 31.02 -0.87
C ASP A 219 -2.46 31.44 0.46
N VAL A 220 -3.40 30.62 0.96
CA VAL A 220 -4.14 30.93 2.19
C VAL A 220 -3.22 31.04 3.42
N PHE A 221 -2.08 30.36 3.44
CA PHE A 221 -1.16 30.35 4.57
C PHE A 221 0.05 31.26 4.40
N THR A 222 0.55 31.44 3.17
CA THR A 222 1.77 32.25 2.93
C THR A 222 1.50 33.61 2.28
N GLU A 223 0.28 33.85 1.80
CA GLU A 223 -0.11 35.04 1.02
C GLU A 223 0.70 35.21 -0.29
N GLU A 224 1.46 34.19 -0.70
CA GLU A 224 2.26 34.23 -1.92
C GLU A 224 1.35 34.03 -3.16
N PRO A 225 1.62 34.72 -4.29
CA PRO A 225 0.83 34.57 -5.51
C PRO A 225 0.92 33.15 -6.08
N LEU A 226 -0.23 32.59 -6.47
CA LEU A 226 -0.33 31.26 -7.07
C LEU A 226 -1.48 31.19 -8.10
N LEU A 227 -1.75 30.01 -8.65
CA LEU A 227 -2.94 29.74 -9.45
C LEU A 227 -4.00 29.02 -8.60
N GLY A 228 -5.09 29.71 -8.30
CA GLY A 228 -6.26 29.11 -7.65
C GLY A 228 -7.08 28.32 -8.66
N LEU A 229 -7.53 27.13 -8.28
CA LEU A 229 -8.41 26.27 -9.06
C LEU A 229 -9.78 26.31 -8.39
N VAL A 230 -10.72 27.03 -9.01
CA VAL A 230 -12.07 27.27 -8.48
C VAL A 230 -13.11 26.43 -9.26
N PRO A 231 -14.05 25.74 -8.60
CA PRO A 231 -15.06 24.93 -9.28
C PRO A 231 -15.91 25.74 -10.26
N THR A 232 -16.17 25.20 -11.47
CA THR A 232 -16.95 25.90 -12.51
C THR A 232 -18.43 26.10 -12.17
N GLY A 233 -18.98 25.36 -11.20
CA GLY A 233 -20.37 25.44 -10.77
C GLY A 233 -20.66 26.38 -9.59
N ALA A 234 -19.62 26.99 -9.00
CA ALA A 234 -19.78 27.77 -7.76
C ALA A 234 -20.17 29.24 -7.98
N THR A 235 -20.28 29.72 -9.23
CA THR A 235 -20.32 31.17 -9.53
C THR A 235 -21.66 31.78 -9.92
N ASP A 236 -22.79 31.07 -9.87
CA ASP A 236 -24.06 31.64 -10.39
C ASP A 236 -25.22 31.86 -9.40
N GLU A 237 -25.08 31.60 -8.09
CA GLU A 237 -26.21 31.81 -7.15
C GLU A 237 -25.83 32.58 -5.87
N ALA A 238 -25.36 33.82 -6.03
CA ALA A 238 -25.53 34.87 -5.01
C ALA A 238 -26.80 35.70 -5.31
N GLY A 239 -27.90 35.00 -5.59
CA GLY A 239 -29.23 35.56 -5.87
C GLY A 239 -30.26 34.91 -4.96
N ALA A 240 -30.87 35.73 -4.11
CA ALA A 240 -31.92 35.36 -3.17
C ALA A 240 -33.00 34.40 -3.72
N GLY A 241 -33.31 33.34 -2.98
CA GLY A 241 -34.54 32.58 -3.21
C GLY A 241 -34.56 31.17 -2.64
N ASP A 242 -35.26 31.02 -1.52
CA ASP A 242 -36.04 29.88 -1.05
C ASP A 242 -35.46 28.45 -1.03
N ASP A 243 -35.41 27.95 0.21
CA ASP A 243 -35.43 26.55 0.66
C ASP A 243 -36.37 25.67 -0.18
N PRO A 244 -35.91 24.48 -0.61
CA PRO A 244 -36.66 23.31 -0.17
C PRO A 244 -35.73 22.16 0.25
N GLY A 245 -35.82 21.81 1.53
CA GLY A 245 -35.33 20.55 2.04
C GLY A 245 -35.94 19.34 1.34
N VAL A 246 -35.07 18.39 0.98
CA VAL A 246 -35.31 16.94 1.07
C VAL A 246 -33.97 16.30 1.38
N SER A 247 -33.82 15.83 2.62
CA SER A 247 -32.74 14.94 3.03
C SER A 247 -32.97 13.59 2.34
N ALA A 248 -32.10 13.25 1.38
CA ALA A 248 -31.99 11.89 0.88
C ALA A 248 -31.02 11.15 1.80
N GLU A 249 -31.55 10.32 2.69
CA GLU A 249 -30.75 9.32 3.40
C GLU A 249 -30.04 8.45 2.36
N LEU A 250 -28.72 8.56 2.30
CA LEU A 250 -27.88 7.56 1.63
C LEU A 250 -28.17 6.22 2.32
N PRO A 251 -28.43 5.13 1.57
CA PRO A 251 -28.63 3.82 2.19
C PRO A 251 -27.39 3.46 3.00
N ALA A 252 -27.59 2.97 4.21
CA ALA A 252 -26.51 2.46 5.05
C ALA A 252 -25.71 1.43 4.24
N TYR A 253 -24.44 1.74 3.98
CA TYR A 253 -23.50 0.79 3.42
C TYR A 253 -23.38 -0.35 4.45
N GLU A 254 -23.76 -1.57 4.05
CA GLU A 254 -23.65 -2.80 4.85
C GLU A 254 -22.49 -3.66 4.31
N PRO A 255 -21.25 -3.45 4.79
CA PRO A 255 -20.06 -4.15 4.29
C PRO A 255 -20.02 -5.65 4.66
N GLU A 256 -21.07 -6.20 5.25
CA GLU A 256 -21.26 -7.66 5.43
C GLU A 256 -21.64 -8.35 4.10
N GLN A 257 -22.21 -7.61 3.14
CA GLN A 257 -22.62 -8.15 1.84
C GLN A 257 -21.53 -8.05 0.77
N SER A 258 -20.49 -7.22 0.96
CA SER A 258 -19.50 -6.93 -0.08
C SER A 258 -18.32 -7.91 -0.15
N GLY A 259 -18.14 -8.78 0.86
CA GLY A 259 -17.00 -9.70 0.88
C GLY A 259 -15.66 -9.03 1.26
N GLU A 260 -15.70 -7.80 1.79
CA GLU A 260 -14.52 -6.94 1.98
C GLU A 260 -14.00 -6.89 3.43
N ALA A 261 -14.60 -7.66 4.35
CA ALA A 261 -14.24 -7.65 5.77
C ALA A 261 -13.82 -9.04 6.30
N PHE A 262 -12.75 -9.08 7.09
CA PHE A 262 -12.36 -10.28 7.86
C PHE A 262 -12.33 -9.98 9.35
N TYR A 263 -12.32 -11.02 10.17
CA TYR A 263 -12.48 -10.94 11.61
C TYR A 263 -11.30 -11.62 12.31
N LEU A 264 -10.76 -10.97 13.32
CA LEU A 264 -9.76 -11.55 14.21
C LEU A 264 -10.47 -12.07 15.46
N LEU A 265 -10.32 -13.35 15.76
CA LEU A 265 -10.87 -13.94 16.97
C LEU A 265 -9.86 -13.81 18.10
N LEU A 266 -10.24 -13.12 19.18
CA LEU A 266 -9.36 -12.86 20.32
C LEU A 266 -9.79 -13.66 21.55
N ASP A 267 -8.80 -14.11 22.33
CA ASP A 267 -9.02 -14.79 23.60
C ASP A 267 -9.58 -13.86 24.69
N ARG A 268 -9.37 -12.54 24.53
CA ARG A 268 -9.80 -11.47 25.43
C ARG A 268 -10.18 -10.23 24.65
N VAL A 269 -11.10 -9.43 25.20
CA VAL A 269 -11.44 -8.10 24.66
C VAL A 269 -10.30 -7.15 24.98
N PRO A 270 -9.62 -6.57 23.99
CA PRO A 270 -8.65 -5.51 24.23
C PRO A 270 -9.39 -4.28 24.80
N ALA A 271 -8.73 -3.52 25.68
CA ALA A 271 -9.36 -2.39 26.36
C ALA A 271 -9.80 -1.29 25.37
N SER A 272 -9.12 -1.20 24.22
CA SER A 272 -9.49 -0.33 23.11
C SER A 272 -8.98 -0.87 21.77
N LEU A 273 -9.54 -0.36 20.67
CA LEU A 273 -9.00 -0.56 19.32
C LEU A 273 -7.61 0.09 19.16
N GLY A 274 -7.29 1.12 19.94
CA GLY A 274 -5.96 1.73 19.98
C GLY A 274 -4.90 0.75 20.45
N ASP A 275 -5.21 -0.06 21.47
CA ASP A 275 -4.31 -1.09 21.99
C ASP A 275 -4.07 -2.22 20.99
N VAL A 276 -5.05 -2.49 20.11
CA VAL A 276 -4.90 -3.38 18.96
C VAL A 276 -3.95 -2.72 17.95
N MET A 277 -4.25 -1.52 17.48
CA MET A 277 -3.51 -0.89 16.39
C MET A 277 -2.04 -0.57 16.71
N VAL A 278 -1.74 -0.03 17.90
CA VAL A 278 -0.38 0.33 18.34
C VAL A 278 0.55 -0.90 18.35
N ASP A 279 -0.02 -2.04 18.70
CA ASP A 279 0.69 -3.31 18.87
C ASP A 279 0.82 -4.12 17.57
N TYR A 280 -0.06 -3.90 16.59
CA TYR A 280 -0.12 -4.70 15.36
C TYR A 280 0.45 -3.99 14.12
N MET A 281 0.32 -2.66 14.01
CA MET A 281 0.75 -1.89 12.82
C MET A 281 2.25 -1.98 12.48
N PRO A 282 3.19 -1.96 13.44
CA PRO A 282 4.61 -2.05 13.11
C PRO A 282 5.01 -3.37 12.44
N ARG A 283 4.37 -4.49 12.81
CA ARG A 283 4.65 -5.81 12.22
C ARG A 283 3.96 -6.02 10.89
N TYR A 284 2.73 -5.52 10.76
CA TYR A 284 1.99 -5.47 9.52
C TYR A 284 2.77 -4.72 8.41
N SER A 285 3.33 -3.55 8.72
CA SER A 285 4.16 -2.78 7.79
C SER A 285 5.41 -3.58 7.36
N ALA A 286 6.06 -4.27 8.29
CA ALA A 286 7.24 -5.09 8.00
C ALA A 286 6.95 -6.28 7.08
N VAL A 287 5.77 -6.91 7.19
CA VAL A 287 5.39 -8.03 6.31
C VAL A 287 5.09 -7.55 4.89
N LEU A 288 4.37 -6.43 4.72
CA LEU A 288 4.09 -5.89 3.39
C LEU A 288 5.37 -5.47 2.64
N GLN A 289 6.38 -4.98 3.36
CA GLN A 289 7.69 -4.68 2.82
C GLN A 289 8.48 -5.95 2.45
N ALA A 290 8.44 -6.99 3.29
CA ALA A 290 9.14 -8.24 3.05
C ALA A 290 8.60 -9.02 1.83
N GLU A 291 7.28 -8.97 1.61
CA GLU A 291 6.61 -9.65 0.48
C GLU A 291 6.62 -8.80 -0.81
N GLY A 292 7.23 -7.61 -0.80
CA GLY A 292 7.34 -6.75 -1.98
C GLY A 292 6.02 -6.16 -2.48
N ALA A 293 4.94 -6.26 -1.69
CA ALA A 293 3.67 -5.61 -1.98
C ALA A 293 3.75 -4.09 -1.82
N LEU A 294 4.70 -3.60 -1.03
CA LEU A 294 5.00 -2.20 -0.85
C LEU A 294 6.50 -1.96 -0.92
N THR A 295 6.91 -0.91 -1.63
CA THR A 295 8.32 -0.50 -1.76
C THR A 295 8.77 0.47 -0.66
N ALA A 296 7.85 0.91 0.22
CA ALA A 296 8.10 1.88 1.30
C ALA A 296 7.21 1.65 2.54
N GLU A 297 7.60 2.22 3.69
CA GLU A 297 6.81 2.27 4.93
C GLU A 297 5.58 3.16 4.73
N ILE A 298 4.36 2.62 4.76
CA ILE A 298 3.15 3.44 4.68
C ILE A 298 2.91 4.10 6.04
N PRO A 299 2.70 5.43 6.11
CA PRO A 299 2.36 6.12 7.35
C PRO A 299 1.10 5.54 8.01
N TYR A 300 1.16 5.32 9.33
CA TYR A 300 0.08 4.78 10.16
C TYR A 300 -1.30 5.39 9.88
N GLU A 301 -1.37 6.71 9.66
CA GLU A 301 -2.63 7.41 9.39
C GLU A 301 -3.21 7.12 8.00
N ARG A 302 -2.35 6.85 7.01
CA ARG A 302 -2.76 6.51 5.64
C ARG A 302 -3.31 5.08 5.57
N GLU A 303 -2.76 4.16 6.36
CA GLU A 303 -3.32 2.80 6.53
C GLU A 303 -4.58 2.79 7.38
N ARG A 304 -4.64 3.61 8.45
CA ARG A 304 -5.86 3.79 9.25
C ARG A 304 -7.00 4.38 8.42
N ALA A 305 -6.71 5.28 7.48
CA ALA A 305 -7.71 5.82 6.56
C ALA A 305 -8.17 4.80 5.49
N ARG A 306 -7.37 3.77 5.22
CA ARG A 306 -7.65 2.68 4.26
C ARG A 306 -8.28 1.45 4.91
N THR A 307 -8.30 1.37 6.23
CA THR A 307 -8.76 0.18 6.97
C THR A 307 -9.90 0.57 7.91
N ASP A 308 -11.11 0.07 7.64
CA ASP A 308 -12.22 0.17 8.58
C ASP A 308 -12.01 -0.87 9.68
N LEU A 309 -11.64 -0.40 10.86
CA LEU A 309 -11.39 -1.24 12.02
C LEU A 309 -12.52 -1.02 13.02
N ALA A 310 -13.32 -2.06 13.22
CA ALA A 310 -14.38 -2.04 14.23
C ALA A 310 -14.12 -3.15 15.26
N LEU A 311 -13.98 -2.77 16.53
CA LEU A 311 -14.02 -3.73 17.62
C LEU A 311 -15.48 -4.17 17.79
N ILE A 312 -15.78 -5.39 17.36
CA ILE A 312 -17.07 -6.00 17.57
C ILE A 312 -16.98 -6.77 18.88
N GLY A 313 -17.97 -6.58 19.74
CA GLY A 313 -18.09 -7.37 20.96
C GLY A 313 -18.32 -8.85 20.65
N ARG A 314 -19.04 -9.53 21.53
CA ARG A 314 -19.46 -10.92 21.28
C ARG A 314 -20.24 -11.00 19.96
N ILE A 315 -19.76 -11.79 19.00
CA ILE A 315 -20.49 -12.08 17.76
C ILE A 315 -21.52 -13.17 18.06
N ASP A 316 -22.80 -12.83 18.04
CA ASP A 316 -23.91 -13.78 18.18
C ASP A 316 -24.30 -14.36 16.80
N ASP A 317 -23.34 -14.95 16.08
CA ASP A 317 -23.59 -15.65 14.82
C ASP A 317 -23.70 -17.17 15.07
N PRO A 318 -24.84 -17.82 14.74
CA PRO A 318 -25.04 -19.26 14.91
C PRO A 318 -24.01 -20.12 14.18
N ALA A 319 -23.54 -19.69 13.01
CA ALA A 319 -22.50 -20.40 12.26
C ALA A 319 -21.18 -20.37 13.02
N LEU A 320 -20.85 -19.27 13.69
CA LEU A 320 -19.67 -19.17 14.55
C LEU A 320 -19.75 -20.15 15.72
N GLY A 321 -20.93 -20.39 16.30
CA GLY A 321 -21.12 -21.42 17.34
C GLY A 321 -20.81 -22.84 16.85
N ASP A 322 -21.27 -23.20 15.66
CA ASP A 322 -21.01 -24.50 15.04
C ASP A 322 -19.55 -24.67 14.56
N HIS A 323 -18.89 -23.56 14.21
CA HIS A 323 -17.49 -23.54 13.77
C HIS A 323 -16.50 -23.50 14.93
N ALA A 324 -16.77 -22.73 15.99
CA ALA A 324 -16.01 -22.75 17.25
C ALA A 324 -16.01 -24.15 17.86
N THR A 325 -17.17 -24.82 17.85
CA THR A 325 -17.29 -26.22 18.30
C THR A 325 -16.40 -27.19 17.49
N ARG A 326 -16.20 -26.95 16.18
CA ARG A 326 -15.34 -27.78 15.31
C ARG A 326 -13.85 -27.50 15.52
N ALA A 327 -13.45 -26.24 15.62
CA ALA A 327 -12.08 -25.84 15.96
C ALA A 327 -11.67 -26.38 17.33
N ASP A 328 -12.56 -26.30 18.32
CA ASP A 328 -12.32 -26.87 19.64
C ASP A 328 -12.27 -28.39 19.64
N THR A 329 -13.00 -29.07 18.74
CA THR A 329 -12.88 -30.52 18.56
C THR A 329 -11.50 -30.86 17.97
N ALA A 330 -11.04 -30.13 16.95
CA ALA A 330 -9.72 -30.32 16.34
C ALA A 330 -8.57 -30.01 17.31
N ARG A 331 -8.70 -28.93 18.09
CA ARG A 331 -7.75 -28.55 19.14
C ARG A 331 -7.82 -29.49 20.34
N ALA A 332 -8.98 -30.00 20.73
CA ALA A 332 -9.11 -31.02 21.77
C ALA A 332 -8.55 -32.37 21.32
N ASP A 333 -8.64 -32.72 20.04
CA ASP A 333 -8.07 -33.95 19.49
C ASP A 333 -6.54 -33.85 19.33
N ARG A 334 -6.01 -32.67 18.94
CA ARG A 334 -4.56 -32.39 19.00
C ARG A 334 -4.04 -32.31 20.42
N ALA A 335 -4.71 -31.59 21.31
CA ALA A 335 -4.37 -31.55 22.73
C ALA A 335 -4.51 -32.92 23.39
N ARG A 336 -5.40 -33.81 22.92
CA ARG A 336 -5.40 -35.24 23.31
C ARG A 336 -4.22 -35.99 22.72
N ALA A 337 -3.83 -35.74 21.47
CA ALA A 337 -2.63 -36.33 20.87
C ALA A 337 -1.36 -35.92 21.63
N ASP A 338 -1.27 -34.65 22.03
CA ASP A 338 -0.15 -34.07 22.78
C ASP A 338 -0.21 -34.39 24.28
N ALA A 339 -1.40 -34.42 24.90
CA ALA A 339 -1.59 -34.83 26.31
C ALA A 339 -1.49 -36.35 26.51
N ASN A 340 -1.68 -37.17 25.46
CA ASN A 340 -1.26 -38.57 25.49
C ASN A 340 0.27 -38.71 25.61
N GLN A 341 1.03 -37.62 25.49
CA GLN A 341 2.46 -37.52 25.76
C GLN A 341 2.80 -36.85 27.11
N ALA A 342 1.85 -36.19 27.78
CA ALA A 342 2.02 -35.59 29.12
C ALA A 342 0.68 -35.41 29.88
N ASN A 343 0.59 -35.99 31.08
CA ASN A 343 -0.60 -36.06 31.94
C ASN A 343 -1.29 -34.71 32.27
N ASN A 344 -2.62 -34.64 31.99
CA ASN A 344 -3.75 -33.96 32.69
C ASN A 344 -3.56 -32.56 33.33
N LEU A 345 -4.37 -31.50 33.11
CA LEU A 345 -5.85 -31.39 33.17
C LEU A 345 -6.35 -29.98 32.69
N SER A 346 -7.61 -29.91 32.24
CA SER A 346 -8.57 -28.77 32.25
C SER A 346 -8.71 -27.75 31.08
N ALA A 347 -8.68 -28.17 29.81
CA ALA A 347 -9.04 -27.29 28.67
C ALA A 347 -10.56 -27.14 28.43
N SER A 348 -11.37 -28.14 28.82
CA SER A 348 -12.80 -28.23 28.45
C SER A 348 -13.75 -27.26 29.20
N GLN A 349 -13.23 -26.31 29.97
CA GLN A 349 -14.02 -25.32 30.73
C GLN A 349 -13.91 -23.88 30.19
N ARG A 350 -13.24 -23.64 29.06
CA ARG A 350 -13.04 -22.29 28.49
C ARG A 350 -13.96 -21.92 27.32
N VAL A 351 -14.82 -22.84 26.85
CA VAL A 351 -15.49 -22.73 25.54
C VAL A 351 -16.70 -21.78 25.51
N ASP A 352 -17.20 -21.29 26.64
CA ASP A 352 -18.28 -20.28 26.65
C ASP A 352 -17.81 -18.82 26.42
N GLN A 353 -16.54 -18.61 26.03
CA GLN A 353 -15.93 -17.27 26.00
C GLN A 353 -15.01 -17.04 24.79
N HIS A 354 -15.58 -16.91 23.58
CA HIS A 354 -15.00 -15.93 22.64
C HIS A 354 -15.49 -14.55 23.07
N VAL A 355 -14.59 -13.71 23.58
CA VAL A 355 -14.99 -12.48 24.27
C VAL A 355 -15.08 -11.30 23.28
N ALA A 356 -14.34 -11.32 22.16
CA ALA A 356 -14.35 -10.25 21.14
C ALA A 356 -13.89 -10.72 19.76
N ALA A 357 -14.31 -9.98 18.73
CA ALA A 357 -13.74 -10.05 17.40
C ALA A 357 -13.38 -8.66 16.87
N VAL A 358 -12.23 -8.51 16.22
CA VAL A 358 -11.88 -7.26 15.53
C VAL A 358 -12.21 -7.43 14.06
N ARG A 359 -13.12 -6.62 13.55
CA ARG A 359 -13.40 -6.55 12.12
C ARG A 359 -12.37 -5.66 11.45
N ILE A 360 -11.84 -6.14 10.34
CA ILE A 360 -10.90 -5.44 9.46
C ILE A 360 -11.50 -5.42 8.07
N GLY A 361 -11.93 -4.24 7.61
CA GLY A 361 -12.39 -4.00 6.25
C GLY A 361 -11.44 -3.06 5.51
N ALA A 362 -11.34 -3.20 4.19
CA ALA A 362 -10.71 -2.18 3.35
C ALA A 362 -11.70 -1.05 3.04
N VAL A 363 -11.23 0.20 3.01
CA VAL A 363 -12.02 1.40 2.66
C VAL A 363 -11.57 1.91 1.29
N GLY A 364 -12.51 1.95 0.33
CA GLY A 364 -12.28 2.42 -1.04
C GLY A 364 -12.10 1.30 -2.07
N GLU A 365 -11.86 1.65 -3.33
CA GLU A 365 -11.57 0.69 -4.40
C GLU A 365 -10.19 0.04 -4.16
N CYS A 366 -10.20 -1.10 -3.49
CA CYS A 366 -9.02 -1.92 -3.25
C CYS A 366 -8.94 -2.99 -4.33
N SER A 367 -7.78 -3.18 -4.98
CA SER A 367 -7.64 -4.32 -5.87
C SER A 367 -7.70 -5.60 -5.03
N ILE A 368 -8.16 -6.69 -5.62
CA ILE A 368 -8.22 -7.98 -4.91
C ILE A 368 -6.82 -8.41 -4.46
N TYR A 369 -5.79 -8.08 -5.25
CA TYR A 369 -4.39 -8.30 -4.87
C TYR A 369 -4.04 -7.55 -3.58
N ASP A 370 -4.37 -6.26 -3.50
CA ASP A 370 -4.12 -5.45 -2.31
C ASP A 370 -4.87 -6.00 -1.09
N LEU A 371 -6.14 -6.39 -1.25
CA LEU A 371 -6.95 -6.97 -0.18
C LEU A 371 -6.33 -8.27 0.36
N VAL A 372 -5.77 -9.09 -0.54
CA VAL A 372 -5.07 -10.33 -0.16
C VAL A 372 -3.77 -10.01 0.53
N MET A 373 -2.94 -9.10 0.01
CA MET A 373 -1.69 -8.68 0.67
C MET A 373 -1.96 -8.09 2.06
N TYR A 374 -3.03 -7.32 2.23
CA TYR A 374 -3.46 -6.81 3.52
C TYR A 374 -3.85 -7.96 4.47
N GLN A 375 -4.64 -8.92 4.02
CA GLN A 375 -4.95 -10.12 4.80
C GLN A 375 -3.69 -10.91 5.19
N MET A 376 -2.70 -11.02 4.30
CA MET A 376 -1.42 -11.69 4.57
C MET A 376 -0.66 -11.03 5.71
N ALA A 377 -0.48 -9.71 5.61
CA ALA A 377 0.28 -8.95 6.58
C ALA A 377 -0.37 -8.93 7.96
N TRP A 378 -1.70 -8.84 8.00
CA TRP A 378 -2.44 -8.98 9.25
C TRP A 378 -2.31 -10.40 9.81
N ALA A 379 -2.63 -11.44 9.04
CA ALA A 379 -2.59 -12.82 9.53
C ALA A 379 -1.21 -13.22 10.05
N GLN A 380 -0.13 -12.85 9.35
CA GLN A 380 1.24 -13.15 9.77
C GLN A 380 1.61 -12.38 11.05
N GLY A 381 1.42 -11.06 11.08
CA GLY A 381 1.74 -10.26 12.27
C GLY A 381 0.94 -10.67 13.52
N LEU A 382 -0.25 -11.22 13.32
CA LEU A 382 -1.15 -11.66 14.39
C LEU A 382 -0.89 -13.09 14.87
N SER A 383 -0.43 -13.98 13.99
CA SER A 383 -0.17 -15.39 14.32
C SER A 383 0.93 -15.60 15.37
N GLU A 384 1.80 -14.62 15.52
CA GLU A 384 2.89 -14.63 16.50
C GLU A 384 2.41 -14.31 17.93
N ARG A 385 1.12 -14.02 18.12
CA ARG A 385 0.53 -13.61 19.40
C ARG A 385 -0.32 -14.74 20.00
N PRO A 386 -0.10 -15.10 21.27
CA PRO A 386 -0.87 -16.15 21.94
C PRO A 386 -2.34 -15.76 22.19
N GLU A 387 -2.68 -14.47 22.13
CA GLU A 387 -4.04 -13.96 22.34
C GLU A 387 -4.94 -14.09 21.10
N VAL A 388 -4.34 -14.28 19.91
CA VAL A 388 -5.08 -14.46 18.66
C VAL A 388 -5.43 -15.93 18.51
N LEU A 389 -6.71 -16.24 18.59
CA LEU A 389 -7.19 -17.62 18.52
C LEU A 389 -7.33 -18.13 17.08
N GLY A 390 -7.50 -17.21 16.13
CA GLY A 390 -7.61 -17.49 14.71
C GLY A 390 -8.13 -16.28 13.91
N VAL A 391 -8.12 -16.42 12.59
CA VAL A 391 -8.71 -15.45 11.66
C VAL A 391 -9.96 -16.08 11.05
N TRP A 392 -11.09 -15.37 11.11
CA TRP A 392 -12.35 -15.79 10.49
C TRP A 392 -12.68 -14.89 9.30
N ILE A 393 -13.05 -15.50 8.18
CA ILE A 393 -13.45 -14.83 6.95
C ILE A 393 -14.85 -15.37 6.61
N PRO A 394 -15.93 -14.58 6.67
CA PRO A 394 -17.30 -15.12 6.70
C PRO A 394 -17.73 -15.96 5.49
N TRP A 395 -17.08 -15.74 4.35
CA TRP A 395 -17.32 -16.45 3.08
C TRP A 395 -16.30 -17.56 2.79
N GLN A 396 -15.39 -17.83 3.73
CA GLN A 396 -14.52 -19.00 3.70
C GLN A 396 -15.03 -20.03 4.73
N GLU A 397 -15.11 -21.31 4.36
CA GLU A 397 -15.15 -22.36 5.39
C GLU A 397 -13.92 -22.17 6.29
N LEU A 398 -14.15 -22.09 7.60
CA LEU A 398 -13.17 -21.73 8.63
C LEU A 398 -11.75 -22.27 8.31
N PHE A 399 -10.85 -21.37 7.88
CA PHE A 399 -9.43 -21.66 7.84
C PHE A 399 -8.89 -21.55 9.27
N GLU A 400 -8.84 -22.69 9.97
CA GLU A 400 -8.12 -22.79 11.24
C GLU A 400 -6.62 -22.85 10.94
N ILE A 401 -6.03 -21.70 10.63
CA ILE A 401 -4.59 -21.59 10.48
C ILE A 401 -3.99 -21.52 11.89
N ASP A 402 -3.46 -22.64 12.35
CA ASP A 402 -2.69 -22.70 13.59
C ASP A 402 -1.51 -21.71 13.51
N GLY A 403 -1.28 -20.93 14.57
CA GLY A 403 -0.20 -19.94 14.61
C GLY A 403 1.18 -20.55 14.34
N ALA A 404 1.36 -21.84 14.66
CA ALA A 404 2.56 -22.59 14.30
C ALA A 404 2.77 -22.72 12.78
N THR A 405 1.70 -22.91 12.00
CA THR A 405 1.75 -23.05 10.54
C THR A 405 2.07 -21.72 9.84
N LEU A 406 1.69 -20.59 10.45
CA LEU A 406 2.04 -19.25 9.96
C LEU A 406 3.49 -18.88 10.29
N ALA A 407 4.01 -19.31 11.45
CA ALA A 407 5.37 -19.01 11.90
C ALA A 407 6.49 -19.72 11.11
N GLU A 408 6.21 -20.84 10.43
CA GLU A 408 7.20 -21.60 9.65
C GLU A 408 7.55 -20.96 8.28
N GLY A 409 7.14 -19.70 8.03
CA GLY A 409 7.60 -18.90 6.88
C GLY A 409 7.12 -19.39 5.51
N GLY A 410 5.99 -20.11 5.48
CA GLY A 410 5.52 -20.83 4.30
C GLY A 410 4.08 -20.56 3.89
N ALA A 411 3.45 -19.47 4.34
CA ALA A 411 2.09 -19.16 3.93
C ALA A 411 2.06 -18.68 2.47
N ARG A 412 2.04 -19.62 1.51
CA ARG A 412 1.60 -19.35 0.13
C ARG A 412 0.12 -18.95 0.22
N LEU A 413 -0.14 -17.65 0.33
CA LEU A 413 -1.43 -17.11 0.78
C LEU A 413 -2.49 -16.97 -0.31
N ALA A 414 -2.14 -17.29 -1.56
CA ALA A 414 -3.09 -17.98 -2.41
C ALA A 414 -2.99 -19.49 -2.10
N HIS A 415 -3.52 -19.95 -0.96
CA HIS A 415 -3.66 -21.41 -0.74
C HIS A 415 -4.74 -21.87 -1.71
N ILE A 416 -4.31 -22.19 -2.92
CA ILE A 416 -5.13 -22.74 -3.97
C ILE A 416 -4.99 -24.23 -3.77
N GLU A 417 -5.93 -24.80 -3.02
CA GLU A 417 -5.86 -26.22 -2.76
C GLU A 417 -6.26 -26.98 -4.01
N VAL A 418 -5.47 -28.00 -4.33
CA VAL A 418 -5.83 -28.94 -5.37
C VAL A 418 -6.38 -30.17 -4.67
N HIS A 419 -7.69 -30.35 -4.80
CA HIS A 419 -8.37 -31.48 -4.21
C HIS A 419 -8.57 -32.57 -5.27
N PRO A 420 -8.37 -33.84 -4.90
CA PRO A 420 -8.84 -34.94 -5.71
C PRO A 420 -10.37 -35.04 -5.59
N GLY A 421 -11.03 -35.27 -6.71
CA GLY A 421 -12.46 -35.57 -6.77
C GLY A 421 -12.75 -36.59 -7.86
N THR A 422 -14.02 -36.96 -7.99
CA THR A 422 -14.50 -37.83 -9.08
C THR A 422 -15.67 -37.16 -9.78
N SER A 423 -15.60 -37.06 -11.11
CA SER A 423 -16.70 -36.56 -11.94
C SER A 423 -16.94 -37.49 -13.10
N GLU A 424 -18.19 -37.93 -13.28
CA GLU A 424 -18.57 -38.91 -14.32
C GLU A 424 -17.73 -40.20 -14.30
N GLY A 425 -17.24 -40.61 -13.13
CA GLY A 425 -16.37 -41.78 -12.96
C GLY A 425 -14.91 -41.57 -13.37
N MET A 426 -14.49 -40.33 -13.63
CA MET A 426 -13.10 -39.96 -13.88
C MET A 426 -12.51 -39.19 -12.69
N ASP A 427 -11.24 -39.46 -12.39
CA ASP A 427 -10.47 -38.72 -11.40
C ASP A 427 -10.20 -37.29 -11.91
N VAL A 428 -10.55 -36.31 -11.09
CA VAL A 428 -10.35 -34.89 -11.36
C VAL A 428 -9.53 -34.24 -10.26
N LEU A 429 -8.75 -33.25 -10.64
CA LEU A 429 -8.10 -32.31 -9.74
C LEU A 429 -8.80 -30.97 -9.93
N TYR A 430 -9.29 -30.38 -8.85
CA TYR A 430 -9.90 -29.06 -8.91
C TYR A 430 -9.22 -28.10 -7.92
N THR A 431 -9.10 -26.84 -8.32
CA THR A 431 -8.66 -25.78 -7.41
C THR A 431 -9.79 -25.40 -6.46
N ARG A 432 -9.41 -24.91 -5.28
CA ARG A 432 -10.29 -24.13 -4.41
C ARG A 432 -9.61 -22.82 -4.06
N GLY A 433 -10.35 -21.72 -4.19
CA GLY A 433 -9.89 -20.39 -3.83
C GLY A 433 -9.47 -19.53 -5.03
N LEU A 434 -9.75 -19.89 -6.28
CA LEU A 434 -9.61 -18.93 -7.39
C LEU A 434 -10.80 -17.98 -7.48
N ARG A 435 -12.00 -18.42 -7.08
CA ARG A 435 -13.19 -17.55 -7.06
C ARG A 435 -13.06 -16.39 -6.08
N ARG A 436 -12.27 -16.54 -5.02
CA ARG A 436 -11.97 -15.46 -4.06
C ARG A 436 -11.32 -14.24 -4.72
N PHE A 437 -10.80 -14.40 -5.94
CA PHE A 437 -10.22 -13.34 -6.71
C PHE A 437 -11.06 -12.92 -7.94
N GLY A 438 -12.33 -13.28 -8.00
CA GLY A 438 -13.18 -12.98 -9.18
C GLY A 438 -12.91 -13.90 -10.39
N GLY A 439 -12.10 -14.95 -10.20
CA GLY A 439 -11.88 -16.00 -11.19
C GLY A 439 -12.92 -17.13 -11.10
N LYS A 440 -12.72 -18.18 -11.89
CA LYS A 440 -13.44 -19.45 -11.78
C LYS A 440 -12.46 -20.52 -11.28
N GLU A 441 -12.95 -21.50 -10.53
CA GLU A 441 -12.11 -22.65 -10.15
C GLU A 441 -11.68 -23.42 -11.39
N LEU A 442 -10.45 -23.93 -11.40
CA LEU A 442 -9.89 -24.74 -12.48
C LEU A 442 -10.08 -26.22 -12.18
N ILE A 443 -10.51 -26.97 -13.19
CA ILE A 443 -10.72 -28.40 -13.12
C ILE A 443 -9.86 -29.06 -14.20
N VAL A 444 -9.02 -30.00 -13.83
CA VAL A 444 -8.28 -30.86 -14.76
C VAL A 444 -8.69 -32.29 -14.56
N HIS A 445 -9.02 -32.98 -15.66
CA HIS A 445 -9.12 -34.43 -15.66
C HIS A 445 -7.72 -35.04 -15.57
N ASP A 446 -7.43 -35.72 -14.47
CA ASP A 446 -6.16 -36.42 -14.25
C ASP A 446 -6.41 -37.92 -14.05
N PRO A 447 -6.54 -38.69 -15.15
CA PRO A 447 -6.83 -40.12 -15.06
C PRO A 447 -5.70 -40.96 -14.45
N LYS A 448 -4.58 -40.34 -14.03
CA LYS A 448 -3.42 -41.03 -13.44
C LYS A 448 -2.98 -40.47 -12.08
N GLY A 449 -3.66 -39.45 -11.55
CA GLY A 449 -3.41 -38.88 -10.21
C GLY A 449 -1.95 -38.46 -9.96
N GLY A 450 -1.27 -37.88 -10.96
CA GLY A 450 0.15 -37.58 -10.90
C GLY A 450 0.45 -36.24 -10.20
N THR A 451 1.47 -36.21 -9.34
CA THR A 451 1.98 -34.98 -8.69
C THR A 451 2.27 -33.85 -9.68
N ALA A 452 2.71 -34.18 -10.89
CA ALA A 452 2.97 -33.21 -11.96
C ALA A 452 1.72 -32.43 -12.41
N MET A 453 0.53 -33.05 -12.37
CA MET A 453 -0.71 -32.36 -12.76
C MET A 453 -1.18 -31.40 -11.66
N ARG A 454 -1.00 -31.81 -10.41
CA ARG A 454 -1.22 -30.96 -9.24
C ARG A 454 -0.31 -29.74 -9.25
N GLU A 455 0.99 -29.93 -9.48
CA GLU A 455 1.97 -28.84 -9.59
C GLU A 455 1.66 -27.89 -10.76
N LEU A 456 1.20 -28.44 -11.89
CA LEU A 456 0.80 -27.65 -13.04
C LEU A 456 -0.44 -26.79 -12.77
N LEU A 457 -1.44 -27.35 -12.07
CA LEU A 457 -2.66 -26.63 -11.69
C LEU A 457 -2.32 -25.50 -10.72
N LEU A 458 -1.47 -25.77 -9.72
CA LEU A 458 -0.97 -24.78 -8.77
C LEU A 458 -0.23 -23.64 -9.47
N MET A 459 0.69 -23.96 -10.38
CA MET A 459 1.46 -22.96 -11.12
C MET A 459 0.57 -22.12 -12.05
N LEU A 460 -0.38 -22.75 -12.74
CA LEU A 460 -1.34 -22.02 -13.56
C LEU A 460 -2.19 -21.07 -12.71
N ALA A 461 -2.60 -21.50 -11.52
CA ALA A 461 -3.40 -20.68 -10.64
C ALA A 461 -2.59 -19.52 -10.03
N ASP A 462 -1.34 -19.77 -9.64
CA ASP A 462 -0.40 -18.77 -9.09
C ASP A 462 -0.01 -17.71 -10.14
N ASP A 463 0.38 -18.12 -11.35
CA ASP A 463 0.73 -17.21 -12.46
C ASP A 463 -0.44 -16.25 -12.80
N GLN A 464 -1.68 -16.72 -12.68
CA GLN A 464 -2.87 -15.92 -12.98
C GLN A 464 -3.22 -14.94 -11.85
N VAL A 465 -3.08 -15.36 -10.59
CA VAL A 465 -3.25 -14.47 -9.43
C VAL A 465 -2.19 -13.36 -9.45
N GLN A 466 -0.92 -13.71 -9.66
CA GLN A 466 0.17 -12.73 -9.74
C GLN A 466 0.01 -11.75 -10.92
N ALA A 467 -0.55 -12.21 -12.04
CA ALA A 467 -0.80 -11.35 -13.20
C ALA A 467 -2.06 -10.48 -13.08
N GLY A 468 -2.88 -10.65 -12.03
CA GLY A 468 -4.19 -9.99 -11.89
C GLY A 468 -5.15 -10.34 -13.04
N ARG A 469 -4.95 -11.49 -13.71
CA ARG A 469 -5.72 -11.91 -14.88
C ARG A 469 -6.32 -13.27 -14.60
N PHE A 470 -7.66 -13.33 -14.54
CA PHE A 470 -8.36 -14.59 -14.40
C PHE A 470 -8.69 -15.17 -15.78
N PRO A 471 -8.38 -16.46 -16.00
CA PRO A 471 -8.67 -17.10 -17.27
C PRO A 471 -10.18 -17.07 -17.51
N ARG A 472 -10.55 -16.86 -18.77
CA ARG A 472 -11.92 -16.95 -19.26
C ARG A 472 -12.03 -18.15 -20.19
N SER A 473 -13.26 -18.60 -20.41
CA SER A 473 -13.57 -19.59 -21.43
C SER A 473 -13.02 -19.15 -22.79
N GLY A 474 -12.26 -20.02 -23.44
CA GLY A 474 -11.56 -19.76 -24.70
C GLY A 474 -10.13 -19.19 -24.55
N ASP A 475 -9.72 -18.77 -23.35
CA ASP A 475 -8.36 -18.30 -23.13
C ASP A 475 -7.34 -19.43 -23.27
N THR A 476 -6.08 -19.05 -23.47
CA THR A 476 -4.98 -20.01 -23.56
C THR A 476 -3.78 -19.55 -22.77
N ALA A 477 -3.26 -20.42 -21.90
CA ALA A 477 -2.07 -20.14 -21.10
C ALA A 477 -0.88 -20.98 -21.56
N ARG A 478 0.32 -20.38 -21.52
CA ARG A 478 1.58 -21.10 -21.70
C ARG A 478 1.96 -21.70 -20.36
N THR A 479 2.19 -23.00 -20.34
CA THR A 479 2.73 -23.68 -19.17
C THR A 479 4.26 -23.60 -19.21
N SER A 480 4.93 -23.53 -18.05
CA SER A 480 6.40 -23.58 -17.95
C SER A 480 6.99 -24.86 -18.56
N VAL A 481 6.18 -25.93 -18.61
CA VAL A 481 6.43 -27.14 -19.37
C VAL A 481 6.27 -26.81 -20.87
N ARG A 482 7.37 -26.40 -21.52
CA ARG A 482 7.47 -25.84 -22.90
C ARG A 482 6.70 -26.56 -24.03
N THR A 483 6.14 -27.75 -23.77
CA THR A 483 5.42 -28.60 -24.73
C THR A 483 3.90 -28.56 -24.61
N LEU A 484 3.32 -27.97 -23.56
CA LEU A 484 1.87 -27.98 -23.32
C LEU A 484 1.26 -26.56 -23.39
N LYS A 485 0.09 -26.48 -24.03
CA LYS A 485 -0.79 -25.31 -24.07
C LYS A 485 -2.05 -25.64 -23.28
N ALA A 486 -2.38 -24.85 -22.27
CA ALA A 486 -3.66 -24.96 -21.56
C ALA A 486 -4.73 -24.18 -22.31
N VAL A 487 -5.91 -24.77 -22.49
CA VAL A 487 -7.12 -24.14 -23.06
C VAL A 487 -8.23 -24.25 -22.02
N PHE A 488 -8.89 -23.15 -21.72
CA PHE A 488 -9.93 -23.09 -20.68
C PHE A 488 -11.32 -23.17 -21.31
N HIS A 489 -12.21 -23.98 -20.74
CA HIS A 489 -13.61 -24.09 -21.18
C HIS A 489 -14.54 -23.96 -19.98
N ASP A 490 -15.70 -23.33 -20.16
CA ASP A 490 -16.73 -23.31 -19.11
C ASP A 490 -17.11 -24.73 -18.69
N ALA A 491 -17.18 -24.94 -17.38
CA ALA A 491 -17.61 -26.18 -16.75
C ALA A 491 -18.37 -25.84 -15.46
N ASP A 492 -18.94 -26.84 -14.82
CA ASP A 492 -19.47 -26.72 -13.45
C ASP A 492 -18.50 -27.41 -12.48
N ASP A 493 -18.35 -26.83 -11.28
CA ASP A 493 -17.60 -27.43 -10.19
C ASP A 493 -18.24 -28.77 -9.81
N VAL A 494 -17.41 -29.80 -9.78
CA VAL A 494 -17.85 -31.19 -9.63
C VAL A 494 -18.43 -31.52 -8.25
N VAL A 495 -18.17 -30.65 -7.26
CA VAL A 495 -18.65 -30.80 -5.88
C VAL A 495 -19.79 -29.84 -5.58
N THR A 496 -19.71 -28.57 -6.02
CA THR A 496 -20.72 -27.55 -5.68
C THR A 496 -21.72 -27.26 -6.80
N GLY A 497 -21.45 -27.66 -8.05
CA GLY A 497 -22.29 -27.37 -9.22
C GLY A 497 -22.23 -25.91 -9.69
N GLU A 498 -21.32 -25.12 -9.14
CA GLU A 498 -21.18 -23.70 -9.46
C GLU A 498 -20.24 -23.48 -10.68
N PRO A 499 -20.31 -22.33 -11.38
CA PRO A 499 -19.49 -22.09 -12.58
C PRO A 499 -17.97 -22.20 -12.35
N ALA A 500 -17.32 -23.06 -13.10
CA ALA A 500 -15.89 -23.36 -13.09
C ALA A 500 -15.28 -23.29 -14.51
N LEU A 501 -13.99 -23.57 -14.64
CA LEU A 501 -13.30 -23.75 -15.91
C LEU A 501 -12.62 -25.10 -15.94
N SER A 502 -12.97 -25.93 -16.91
CA SER A 502 -12.16 -27.09 -17.24
C SER A 502 -10.91 -26.66 -18.02
N VAL A 503 -9.79 -27.31 -17.76
CA VAL A 503 -8.50 -27.04 -18.40
C VAL A 503 -8.12 -28.22 -19.27
N GLU A 504 -8.10 -28.00 -20.58
CA GLU A 504 -7.64 -28.96 -21.57
C GLU A 504 -6.16 -28.71 -21.90
N LEU A 505 -5.32 -29.72 -21.68
CA LEU A 505 -3.90 -29.64 -22.01
C LEU A 505 -3.62 -30.20 -23.41
N GLN A 506 -3.26 -29.31 -24.34
CA GLN A 506 -2.92 -29.67 -25.70
C GLN A 506 -1.41 -29.79 -25.89
N LYS A 507 -0.95 -30.93 -26.44
CA LYS A 507 0.43 -31.07 -26.92
C LYS A 507 0.64 -30.16 -28.12
N ARG A 508 1.66 -29.29 -28.06
CA ARG A 508 2.07 -28.53 -29.25
C ARG A 508 2.56 -29.49 -30.32
N LYS A 509 1.97 -29.41 -31.52
CA LYS A 509 2.58 -30.00 -32.72
C LYS A 509 3.89 -29.25 -32.97
N PHE A 510 5.01 -29.92 -32.70
CA PHE A 510 6.31 -29.42 -33.13
C PHE A 510 6.33 -29.52 -34.66
N LEU A 511 6.20 -28.38 -35.36
CA LEU A 511 6.52 -28.33 -36.78
C LEU A 511 8.04 -28.47 -36.87
N GLY A 512 8.50 -29.71 -37.06
CA GLY A 512 9.90 -29.96 -37.37
C GLY A 512 10.26 -29.27 -38.67
N LEU A 513 11.10 -28.23 -38.59
CA LEU A 513 11.95 -27.83 -39.69
C LEU A 513 13.05 -28.89 -39.79
N PHE A 514 12.86 -29.85 -40.70
CA PHE A 514 13.92 -30.69 -41.25
C PHE A 514 14.23 -30.20 -42.66
#